data_AF-A0A3L6DKB9-F1
#
_entry.id   AF-A0A3L6DKB9-F1
#
_cell.length_a   1.000
_cell.length_b   1.000
_cell.length_c   1.000
_cell.angle_alpha   90.00
_cell.angle_beta   90.00
_cell.angle_gamma   90.00
#
_symmetry.space_group_name_H-M   'P 1'
#
loop_
_entity.id
_entity.type
_entity.pdbx_description
1 polymer ?
#
loop_
_entity_poly.entity_id
_entity_poly.type
_entity_poly.pdbx_seq_one_letter_code
_entity_poly.pdbx_strand_id
1 'polypeptide(L)'
;MGVAYETVKSGVGIASMGIMRLKLVMKSIVLIVMARVLGIYDLIITTIISTRINPKAKAKPYFLDGYAHLSFELACSLAGLAANMAISIVRDTRVR
;
A
#
# COMPACT_ATOMS: atom_id res chain seq x y z
N MET A 1 1.16 6.07 -4.25
CA MET A 1 0.46 5.96 -5.55
C MET A 1 -0.40 4.70 -5.67
N GLY A 2 0.10 3.50 -5.30
CA GLY A 2 -0.63 2.23 -5.49
C GLY A 2 -2.07 2.18 -4.93
N VAL A 3 -2.29 2.66 -3.70
CA VAL A 3 -3.62 2.64 -3.04
C VAL A 3 -4.64 3.55 -3.75
N ALA A 4 -4.21 4.69 -4.27
CA ALA A 4 -5.09 5.61 -4.98
C ALA A 4 -5.57 4.99 -6.30
N TYR A 5 -4.65 4.38 -7.06
CA TYR A 5 -4.96 3.67 -8.29
C TYR A 5 -5.90 2.49 -8.05
N GLU A 6 -5.62 1.69 -7.02
CA GLU A 6 -6.48 0.61 -6.54
C GLU A 6 -7.90 1.09 -6.25
N THR A 7 -8.04 2.20 -5.53
CA THR A 7 -9.35 2.76 -5.15
C THR A 7 -10.17 3.17 -6.37
N VAL A 8 -9.54 3.82 -7.35
CA VAL A 8 -10.21 4.23 -8.60
C VAL A 8 -10.63 3.00 -9.42
N LYS A 9 -9.72 2.03 -9.64
CA LYS A 9 -10.04 0.81 -10.41
C LYS A 9 -11.10 -0.05 -9.72
N SER A 10 -11.09 -0.12 -8.38
CA SER A 10 -12.13 -0.81 -7.62
C SER A 10 -13.48 -0.11 -7.67
N GLY A 11 -13.49 1.22 -7.64
CA GLY A 11 -14.72 2.01 -7.66
C GLY A 11 -15.51 1.79 -8.94
N VAL A 12 -14.83 1.78 -10.09
CA VAL A 12 -15.45 1.50 -11.39
C VAL A 12 -16.03 0.07 -11.45
N GLY A 13 -15.27 -0.92 -10.97
CA GLY A 13 -15.75 -2.32 -10.93
C GLY A 13 -16.97 -2.52 -10.04
N ILE A 14 -17.00 -1.87 -8.86
CA ILE A 14 -18.14 -1.95 -7.93
C ILE A 14 -19.36 -1.21 -8.47
N ALA A 15 -19.18 -0.03 -9.08
CA ALA A 15 -20.28 0.71 -9.69
C ALA A 15 -20.98 -0.10 -10.80
N SER A 16 -20.20 -0.84 -11.60
CA SER A 16 -20.74 -1.74 -12.63
C SER A 16 -21.43 -2.98 -12.04
N MET A 17 -20.86 -3.61 -11.01
CA MET A 17 -21.46 -4.79 -10.35
C MET A 17 -22.67 -4.48 -9.47
N GLY A 18 -22.81 -3.25 -8.97
CA GLY A 18 -23.92 -2.83 -8.10
C GLY A 18 -25.29 -2.98 -8.76
N ILE A 19 -25.33 -2.93 -10.09
CA ILE A 19 -26.56 -3.05 -10.89
C ILE A 19 -26.90 -4.52 -11.17
N MET A 20 -25.91 -5.41 -11.25
CA MET A 20 -26.11 -6.82 -11.62
C MET A 20 -26.32 -7.75 -10.43
N ARG A 21 -25.49 -7.69 -9.36
CA ARG A 21 -25.59 -8.62 -8.19
C ARG A 21 -24.98 -8.05 -6.90
N LEU A 22 -25.85 -7.58 -5.98
CA LEU A 22 -25.43 -6.98 -4.71
C LEU A 22 -24.64 -7.92 -3.76
N LYS A 23 -24.91 -9.24 -3.82
CA LYS A 23 -24.18 -10.25 -3.01
C LYS A 23 -22.67 -10.32 -3.32
N LEU A 24 -22.27 -10.03 -4.57
CA LEU A 24 -20.87 -10.00 -4.97
C LEU A 24 -20.18 -8.73 -4.47
N VAL A 25 -20.89 -7.60 -4.46
CA VAL A 25 -20.36 -6.29 -3.99
C VAL A 25 -19.88 -6.36 -2.54
N MET A 26 -20.67 -6.94 -1.63
CA MET A 26 -20.29 -7.07 -0.21
C MET A 26 -19.00 -7.83 -0.03
N LYS A 27 -18.78 -8.83 -0.88
CA LYS A 27 -17.62 -9.69 -0.84
C LYS A 27 -16.39 -8.97 -1.44
N SER A 28 -16.58 -8.18 -2.49
CA SER A 28 -15.56 -7.33 -3.16
C SER A 28 -14.99 -6.22 -2.28
N ILE A 29 -15.78 -5.68 -1.35
CA ILE A 29 -15.32 -4.65 -0.39
C ILE A 29 -14.15 -5.15 0.48
N VAL A 30 -14.11 -6.44 0.82
CA VAL A 30 -13.00 -7.01 1.61
C VAL A 30 -11.65 -6.82 0.89
N LEU A 31 -11.62 -6.91 -0.44
CA LEU A 31 -10.37 -6.70 -1.22
C LEU A 31 -9.90 -5.23 -1.19
N ILE A 32 -10.83 -4.27 -1.17
CA ILE A 32 -10.49 -2.84 -1.00
C ILE A 32 -9.81 -2.62 0.35
N VAL A 33 -10.39 -3.17 1.42
CA VAL A 33 -9.87 -2.98 2.77
C VAL A 33 -8.44 -3.52 2.88
N MET A 34 -8.16 -4.68 2.28
CA MET A 34 -6.81 -5.25 2.27
C MET A 34 -5.79 -4.34 1.57
N ALA A 35 -6.13 -3.74 0.43
CA ALA A 35 -5.26 -2.79 -0.24
C ALA A 35 -5.02 -1.50 0.58
N ARG A 36 -6.02 -1.03 1.34
CA ARG A 36 -5.86 0.17 2.19
C ARG A 36 -4.94 -0.10 3.38
N VAL A 37 -5.03 -1.28 3.97
CA VAL A 37 -4.21 -1.67 5.12
C VAL A 37 -2.71 -1.74 4.75
N LEU A 38 -2.36 -2.16 3.52
CA LEU A 38 -0.97 -2.07 3.07
C LEU A 38 -0.44 -0.62 3.03
N GLY A 39 -1.28 0.36 2.71
CA GLY A 39 -0.86 1.76 2.64
C GLY A 39 -0.57 2.40 3.99
N ILE A 40 -1.31 2.02 5.04
CA ILE A 40 -1.04 2.51 6.40
C ILE A 40 0.24 1.90 6.98
N TYR A 41 0.60 0.67 6.60
CA TYR A 41 1.87 0.07 7.06
C TYR A 41 3.10 0.83 6.54
N ASP A 42 3.08 1.23 5.27
CA ASP A 42 4.15 2.04 4.66
C ASP A 42 4.31 3.38 5.40
N LEU A 43 3.20 4.07 5.68
CA LEU A 43 3.18 5.33 6.42
C LEU A 43 3.73 5.20 7.85
N ILE A 44 3.39 4.11 8.55
CA ILE A 44 3.90 3.85 9.90
C ILE A 44 5.41 3.66 9.87
N ILE A 45 5.93 2.90 8.90
CA ILE A 45 7.37 2.63 8.76
C ILE A 45 8.14 3.94 8.50
N THR A 46 7.68 4.77 7.56
CA THR A 46 8.28 6.09 7.29
C THR A 46 8.28 6.98 8.55
N THR A 47 7.19 6.97 9.32
CA THR A 47 7.08 7.77 10.56
C THR A 47 8.07 7.31 11.62
N ILE A 48 8.24 6.00 11.80
CA ILE A 48 9.23 5.43 12.74
C ILE A 48 10.64 5.87 12.34
N ILE A 49 10.99 5.80 11.06
CA ILE A 49 12.30 6.23 10.56
C ILE A 49 12.51 7.72 10.81
N SER A 50 11.50 8.56 10.54
CA SER A 50 11.57 10.01 10.77
C SER A 50 11.82 10.37 12.24
N THR A 51 11.19 9.66 13.19
CA THR A 51 11.41 9.88 14.64
C THR A 51 12.79 9.45 15.12
N ARG A 52 13.49 8.59 14.38
CA ARG A 52 14.80 8.05 14.76
C ARG A 52 15.97 8.93 14.32
N ILE A 53 15.71 9.92 13.45
CA ILE A 53 16.71 10.89 13.00
C ILE A 53 16.90 11.96 14.08
N ASN A 54 17.83 11.72 15.01
CA ASN A 54 18.17 12.68 16.08
C ASN A 54 19.49 13.40 15.76
N PRO A 55 19.49 14.71 15.46
CA PRO A 55 20.67 15.44 14.99
C PRO A 55 21.75 15.71 16.07
N LYS A 56 21.53 15.27 17.33
CA LYS A 56 22.42 15.59 18.46
C LYS A 56 23.45 14.51 18.81
N ALA A 57 23.37 13.30 18.25
CA ALA A 57 24.29 12.22 18.58
C ALA A 57 25.51 12.20 17.63
N LYS A 58 26.58 12.90 18.04
CA LYS A 58 27.90 12.83 17.41
C LYS A 58 28.47 11.41 17.56
N ALA A 59 29.08 10.87 16.49
CA ALA A 59 29.89 9.63 16.42
C ALA A 59 29.27 8.32 15.86
N LYS A 60 28.38 8.38 14.86
CA LYS A 60 28.10 7.25 13.95
C LYS A 60 28.26 7.66 12.47
N PRO A 61 28.51 6.73 11.54
CA PRO A 61 28.56 7.04 10.12
C PRO A 61 27.15 7.39 9.61
N TYR A 62 26.78 8.66 9.76
CA TYR A 62 25.51 9.26 9.36
C TYR A 62 25.13 8.94 7.91
N PHE A 63 26.12 8.80 7.03
CA PHE A 63 25.92 8.50 5.62
C PHE A 63 25.51 7.04 5.37
N LEU A 64 26.10 6.10 6.10
CA LEU A 64 25.83 4.66 5.97
C LEU A 64 24.46 4.31 6.59
N ASP A 65 24.13 4.93 7.71
CA ASP A 65 22.83 4.76 8.39
C ASP A 65 21.69 5.37 7.56
N GLY A 66 21.91 6.56 6.97
CA GLY A 66 20.96 7.20 6.06
C GLY A 66 20.71 6.37 4.79
N TYR A 67 21.76 5.81 4.18
CA TYR A 67 21.62 4.95 3.01
C TYR A 67 20.91 3.64 3.35
N ALA A 68 21.17 3.06 4.52
CA ALA A 68 20.48 1.86 5.00
C ALA A 68 18.97 2.12 5.20
N HIS A 69 18.59 3.24 5.82
CA HIS A 69 17.19 3.64 5.98
C HIS A 69 16.49 3.86 4.63
N LEU A 70 17.12 4.57 3.70
CA LEU A 70 16.55 4.81 2.36
C LEU A 70 16.37 3.52 1.55
N SER A 71 17.39 2.64 1.56
CA SER A 71 17.37 1.38 0.81
C SER A 71 16.29 0.43 1.31
N PHE A 72 16.14 0.35 2.64
CA PHE A 72 15.10 -0.44 3.29
C PHE A 72 13.70 0.07 2.93
N GLU A 73 13.48 1.38 3.01
CA GLU A 73 12.17 1.99 2.73
C GLU A 73 11.78 1.84 1.26
N LEU A 74 12.73 2.01 0.33
CA LEU A 74 12.51 1.74 -1.09
C LEU A 74 12.15 0.28 -1.37
N ALA A 75 12.88 -0.67 -0.79
CA ALA A 75 12.62 -2.10 -0.98
C ALA A 75 11.22 -2.49 -0.47
N CYS A 76 10.83 -2.00 0.72
CA CYS A 76 9.52 -2.25 1.30
C CYS A 76 8.39 -1.62 0.46
N SER A 77 8.56 -0.37 0.03
CA SER A 77 7.52 0.34 -0.74
C SER A 77 7.29 -0.29 -2.13
N LEU A 78 8.35 -0.75 -2.81
CA LEU A 78 8.23 -1.51 -4.07
C LEU A 78 7.52 -2.85 -3.86
N ALA A 79 7.81 -3.58 -2.78
CA ALA A 79 7.11 -4.81 -2.45
C ALA A 79 5.61 -4.55 -2.16
N GLY A 80 5.31 -3.47 -1.45
CA GLY A 80 3.94 -3.01 -1.19
C GLY A 80 3.20 -2.64 -2.48
N LEU A 81 3.88 -2.02 -3.45
CA LEU A 81 3.33 -1.74 -4.78
C LEU A 81 3.01 -3.03 -5.55
N ALA A 82 3.94 -3.99 -5.56
CA ALA A 82 3.75 -5.28 -6.24
C ALA A 82 2.59 -6.08 -5.65
N ALA A 83 2.47 -6.10 -4.31
CA ALA A 83 1.35 -6.74 -3.62
C ALA A 83 0.01 -6.08 -3.99
N ASN A 84 -0.05 -4.74 -4.02
CA ASN A 84 -1.25 -4.01 -4.45
C ASN A 84 -1.62 -4.31 -5.91
N MET A 85 -0.63 -4.50 -6.78
CA MET A 85 -0.87 -4.88 -8.18
C MET A 85 -1.47 -6.29 -8.29
N ALA A 86 -0.99 -7.25 -7.50
CA ALA A 86 -1.54 -8.59 -7.44
C ALA A 86 -2.99 -8.59 -6.92
N ILE A 87 -3.28 -7.83 -5.85
CA ILE A 87 -4.64 -7.64 -5.34
C ILE A 87 -5.55 -7.04 -6.42
N SER A 88 -5.02 -6.09 -7.20
CA SER A 88 -5.74 -5.48 -8.32
C SER A 88 -6.18 -6.49 -9.39
N ILE A 89 -5.31 -7.45 -9.70
CA ILE A 89 -5.58 -8.51 -10.68
C ILE A 89 -6.62 -9.48 -10.13
N VAL A 90 -6.46 -9.94 -8.88
CA VAL A 90 -7.42 -10.82 -8.19
C VAL A 90 -8.80 -10.17 -8.05
N ARG A 91 -8.84 -8.85 -7.86
CA ARG A 91 -10.11 -8.12 -7.86
C ARG A 91 -10.76 -8.14 -9.23
N ASP A 92 -10.00 -7.92 -10.29
CA ASP A 92 -10.51 -7.85 -11.67
C ASP A 92 -11.07 -9.20 -12.14
N THR A 93 -10.46 -10.33 -11.72
CA THR A 93 -10.99 -11.68 -11.97
C THR A 93 -12.25 -12.01 -11.17
N ARG A 94 -12.55 -11.27 -10.10
CA ARG A 94 -13.77 -11.46 -9.31
C ARG A 94 -14.98 -10.71 -9.86
N VAL A 95 -14.73 -9.67 -10.66
CA VAL A 95 -15.77 -8.83 -11.26
C VAL A 95 -16.41 -9.47 -12.49
N ARG A 96 -15.61 -10.27 -13.21
CA ARG A 96 -15.97 -11.01 -14.42
C ARG A 96 -16.40 -12.42 -14.06
#